data_AF-X0X9W0-F1
#
_entry.id   AF-X0X9W0-F1
#
_cell.length_a   1.000
_cell.length_b   1.000
_cell.length_c   1.000
_cell.angle_alpha   90.00
_cell.angle_beta   90.00
_cell.angle_gamma   90.00
#
_symmetry.space_group_name_H-M   'P 1'
#
loop_
_entity.id
_entity.type
_entity.pdbx_description
1 polymer ?
#
loop_
_entity_poly.entity_id
_entity_poly.type
_entity_poly.pdbx_seq_one_letter_code
_entity_poly.pdbx_strand_id
1 'polypeptide(L)'
;LLVWGASGQVELFPEPDALPYERIVSDSSTELERFQVLSALANIAGDDSASTVAPPLIVASAPAFMQKLASYSDFTAASHTIRLGMDVEPFHLLSRWQAIGYRLENMVEVPGTISHRGGIIDIYPPSSNLPARLEFFGNTVESIRLFDPTSQRSLRAVSSIAIAPTTELLTSSLNNKKDSLLNYLPQGALLILDEPLNIKQAVEDLEAKANELRDDKLERGELPHDFSRPYFTWSELEPRMENR
;
A
#
# COMPACT_ATOMS: atom_id res chain seq x y z
N LEU A 1 -16.14 -3.84 14.29
CA LEU A 1 -17.38 -3.61 13.50
C LEU A 1 -18.26 -4.85 13.57
N LEU A 2 -19.55 -4.71 13.84
CA LEU A 2 -20.53 -5.78 13.62
C LEU A 2 -20.94 -5.75 12.15
N VAL A 3 -20.49 -6.71 11.36
CA VAL A 3 -20.79 -6.78 9.92
C VAL A 3 -22.04 -7.64 9.73
N TRP A 4 -23.10 -7.04 9.16
CA TRP A 4 -24.30 -7.75 8.73
C TRP A 4 -24.24 -7.94 7.21
N GLY A 5 -23.89 -9.15 6.75
CA GLY A 5 -23.74 -9.46 5.33
C GLY A 5 -23.16 -10.86 5.10
N ALA A 6 -23.33 -11.41 3.88
CA ALA A 6 -22.82 -12.73 3.52
C ALA A 6 -21.28 -12.71 3.45
N SER A 7 -20.60 -13.36 4.40
CA SER A 7 -19.23 -13.92 4.37
C SER A 7 -18.09 -13.19 3.62
N GLY A 8 -18.26 -11.92 3.26
CA GLY A 8 -17.28 -11.12 2.55
C GLY A 8 -16.26 -10.51 3.51
N GLN A 9 -15.02 -10.42 3.07
CA GLN A 9 -13.96 -9.74 3.78
C GLN A 9 -14.27 -8.23 3.79
N VAL A 10 -14.41 -7.63 4.97
CA VAL A 10 -14.57 -6.18 5.13
C VAL A 10 -13.23 -5.61 5.58
N GLU A 11 -12.70 -4.66 4.82
CA GLU A 11 -11.45 -3.98 5.14
C GLU A 11 -11.71 -2.49 5.31
N LEU A 12 -11.08 -1.91 6.33
CA LEU A 12 -11.04 -0.46 6.48
C LEU A 12 -9.85 0.04 5.66
N PHE A 13 -10.06 1.08 4.88
CA PHE A 13 -8.95 1.83 4.28
C PHE A 13 -8.52 2.90 5.28
N PRO A 14 -7.35 2.77 5.93
CA PRO A 14 -6.98 3.62 7.05
C PRO A 14 -6.89 5.10 6.67
N GLU A 15 -7.34 5.96 7.58
CA GLU A 15 -7.13 7.40 7.50
C GLU A 15 -5.65 7.73 7.68
N PRO A 16 -5.13 8.80 7.05
CA PRO A 16 -3.81 9.29 7.41
C PRO A 16 -3.80 9.77 8.88
N ASP A 17 -2.72 9.49 9.61
CA ASP A 17 -2.58 9.86 11.04
C ASP A 17 -2.57 11.37 11.29
N ALA A 18 -2.38 12.16 10.23
CA ALA A 18 -2.18 13.59 10.28
C ALA A 18 -2.89 14.28 9.12
N LEU A 19 -3.34 15.51 9.34
CA LEU A 19 -3.83 16.33 8.25
C LEU A 19 -2.71 16.66 7.27
N PRO A 20 -3.02 16.92 5.99
CA PRO A 20 -2.07 17.46 5.05
C PRO A 20 -1.35 18.68 5.66
N TYR A 21 -0.02 18.69 5.54
CA TYR A 21 0.85 19.74 6.07
C TYR A 21 0.93 19.85 7.58
N GLU A 22 0.35 18.94 8.34
CA GLU A 22 0.58 18.88 9.78
C GLU A 22 1.98 18.31 10.10
N ARG A 23 2.55 18.65 11.26
CA ARG A 23 3.86 18.13 11.71
C ARG A 23 3.64 17.04 12.75
N ILE A 24 3.14 15.90 12.31
CA ILE A 24 3.05 14.69 13.12
C ILE A 24 3.93 13.62 12.47
N VAL A 25 4.61 12.83 13.29
CA VAL A 25 5.28 11.61 12.83
C VAL A 25 4.19 10.60 12.54
N SER A 26 3.98 10.24 11.27
CA SER A 26 3.05 9.18 10.91
C SER A 26 3.49 7.87 11.56
N ASP A 27 2.53 7.08 12.03
CA ASP A 27 2.80 5.72 12.41
C ASP A 27 2.99 4.90 11.13
N SER A 28 4.13 4.21 11.04
CA SER A 28 4.39 3.29 9.94
C SER A 28 3.33 2.19 9.81
N SER A 29 2.58 1.89 10.89
CA SER A 29 1.52 0.89 10.88
C SER A 29 0.35 1.28 9.95
N THR A 30 -0.15 2.52 10.04
CA THR A 30 -1.23 3.05 9.22
C THR A 30 -0.88 3.02 7.72
N GLU A 31 0.33 3.45 7.36
CA GLU A 31 0.80 3.39 5.97
C GLU A 31 0.87 1.95 5.46
N LEU A 32 1.38 1.03 6.27
CA LEU A 32 1.47 -0.37 5.89
C LEU A 32 0.09 -1.02 5.72
N GLU A 33 -0.85 -0.77 6.62
CA GLU A 33 -2.25 -1.24 6.49
C GLU A 33 -2.90 -0.72 5.20
N ARG A 34 -2.64 0.53 4.81
CA ARG A 34 -3.09 1.07 3.52
C ARG A 34 -2.50 0.27 2.35
N PHE A 35 -1.21 -0.04 2.37
CA PHE A 35 -0.59 -0.85 1.32
C PHE A 35 -1.09 -2.29 1.28
N GLN A 36 -1.53 -2.86 2.41
CA GLN A 36 -2.20 -4.16 2.44
C GLN A 36 -3.51 -4.10 1.64
N VAL A 37 -4.36 -3.11 1.91
CA VAL A 37 -5.63 -2.89 1.18
C VAL A 37 -5.37 -2.63 -0.31
N LEU A 38 -4.40 -1.78 -0.65
CA LEU A 38 -4.06 -1.49 -2.06
C LEU A 38 -3.52 -2.72 -2.79
N SER A 39 -2.74 -3.57 -2.10
CA SER A 39 -2.24 -4.82 -2.67
C SER A 39 -3.38 -5.81 -2.94
N ALA A 40 -4.34 -5.90 -2.01
CA ALA A 40 -5.55 -6.72 -2.17
C ALA A 40 -6.40 -6.23 -3.35
N LEU A 41 -6.67 -4.92 -3.43
CA LEU A 41 -7.43 -4.30 -4.53
C LEU A 41 -6.74 -4.47 -5.89
N ALA A 42 -5.41 -4.39 -5.93
CA ALA A 42 -4.64 -4.60 -7.15
C ALA A 42 -4.52 -6.09 -7.55
N ASN A 43 -5.15 -7.01 -6.81
CA ASN A 43 -5.05 -8.46 -6.99
C ASN A 43 -3.59 -8.98 -6.98
N ILE A 44 -2.72 -8.33 -6.20
CA ILE A 44 -1.36 -8.79 -5.97
C ILE A 44 -1.42 -9.84 -4.86
N ALA A 45 -1.90 -11.03 -5.19
CA ALA A 45 -1.94 -12.18 -4.29
C ALA A 45 -0.77 -13.14 -4.59
N GLY A 46 -0.07 -13.57 -3.54
CA GLY A 46 1.16 -14.36 -3.64
C GLY A 46 1.04 -15.86 -3.43
N ASP A 47 -0.15 -16.35 -3.06
CA ASP A 47 -0.35 -17.76 -2.72
C ASP A 47 -1.13 -18.45 -3.84
N ASP A 48 -0.63 -19.60 -4.30
CA ASP A 48 -1.21 -20.45 -5.37
C ASP A 48 -2.63 -20.96 -5.05
N SER A 49 -3.20 -20.58 -3.90
CA SER A 49 -4.64 -20.61 -3.69
C SER A 49 -5.30 -19.53 -4.55
N ALA A 50 -5.56 -19.91 -5.80
CA ALA A 50 -6.58 -19.35 -6.69
C ALA A 50 -7.99 -19.51 -6.10
N SER A 51 -8.17 -19.13 -4.83
CA SER A 51 -9.48 -18.82 -4.30
C SER A 51 -9.79 -17.44 -4.84
N THR A 52 -10.79 -17.36 -5.72
CA THR A 52 -11.53 -16.14 -5.99
C THR A 52 -12.07 -15.61 -4.66
N VAL A 53 -11.24 -14.88 -3.93
CA VAL A 53 -11.69 -14.13 -2.76
C VAL A 53 -12.69 -13.14 -3.32
N ALA A 54 -13.94 -13.24 -2.88
CA ALA A 54 -14.96 -12.28 -3.25
C ALA A 54 -14.37 -10.88 -2.99
N PRO A 55 -14.52 -9.92 -3.93
CA PRO A 55 -13.89 -8.62 -3.80
C PRO A 55 -14.27 -8.02 -2.43
N PRO A 56 -13.29 -7.54 -1.65
CA PRO A 56 -13.56 -7.10 -0.29
C PRO A 56 -14.47 -5.87 -0.29
N LEU A 57 -15.29 -5.74 0.74
CA LEU A 57 -15.98 -4.47 1.03
C LEU A 57 -14.95 -3.53 1.65
N ILE A 58 -14.57 -2.49 0.93
CA ILE A 58 -13.70 -1.44 1.45
C ILE A 58 -14.54 -0.32 2.05
N VAL A 59 -14.27 0.02 3.30
CA VAL A 59 -14.85 1.19 3.97
C VAL A 59 -13.75 2.24 4.10
N ALA A 60 -13.99 3.42 3.51
CA ALA A 60 -13.09 4.55 3.58
C ALA A 60 -13.88 5.77 4.06
N SER A 61 -13.26 6.60 4.90
CA SER A 61 -13.79 7.90 5.28
C SER A 61 -13.38 8.99 4.29
N ALA A 62 -13.92 10.20 4.47
CA ALA A 62 -13.54 11.37 3.69
C ALA A 62 -12.01 11.63 3.64
N PRO A 63 -11.27 11.70 4.77
CA PRO A 63 -9.83 11.95 4.72
C PRO A 63 -9.04 10.83 4.03
N ALA A 64 -9.42 9.56 4.23
CA ALA A 64 -8.77 8.44 3.55
C ALA A 64 -9.01 8.48 2.03
N PHE A 65 -10.22 8.85 1.61
CA PHE A 65 -10.64 8.94 0.21
C PHE A 65 -10.00 10.10 -0.55
N MET A 66 -9.73 11.22 0.15
CA MET A 66 -9.07 12.40 -0.43
C MET A 66 -7.61 12.13 -0.79
N GLN A 67 -6.93 11.20 -0.15
CA GLN A 67 -5.49 11.03 -0.30
C GLN A 67 -5.09 10.64 -1.74
N LYS A 68 -4.06 11.32 -2.26
CA LYS A 68 -3.41 10.94 -3.51
C LYS A 68 -2.56 9.70 -3.28
N LEU A 69 -2.67 8.75 -4.17
CA LEU A 69 -1.93 7.49 -4.15
C LEU A 69 -0.93 7.43 -5.30
N ALA A 70 0.05 6.52 -5.17
CA ALA A 70 0.81 6.08 -6.33
C ALA A 70 -0.14 5.65 -7.45
N SER A 71 0.24 5.90 -8.71
CA SER A 71 -0.61 5.48 -9.84
C SER A 71 -0.80 3.97 -9.81
N TYR A 72 -1.99 3.49 -10.18
CA TYR A 72 -2.26 2.05 -10.23
C TYR A 72 -1.25 1.34 -11.15
N SER A 73 -0.90 1.98 -12.27
CA SER A 73 0.11 1.48 -13.22
C SER A 73 1.50 1.39 -12.61
N ASP A 74 1.96 2.40 -11.87
CA ASP A 74 3.29 2.36 -11.24
C ASP A 74 3.32 1.32 -10.12
N PHE A 75 2.26 1.25 -9.31
CA PHE A 75 2.14 0.30 -8.22
C PHE A 75 2.19 -1.15 -8.72
N THR A 76 1.40 -1.46 -9.76
CA THR A 76 1.40 -2.79 -10.38
C THR A 76 2.69 -3.10 -11.11
N ALA A 77 3.31 -2.13 -11.79
CA ALA A 77 4.60 -2.33 -12.48
C ALA A 77 5.76 -2.57 -11.51
N ALA A 78 5.74 -1.93 -10.33
CA ALA A 78 6.73 -2.15 -9.28
C ALA A 78 6.54 -3.51 -8.57
N SER A 79 5.31 -4.04 -8.59
CA SER A 79 4.95 -5.33 -8.00
C SER A 79 5.47 -6.50 -8.82
N HIS A 80 5.84 -7.59 -8.17
CA HIS A 80 6.37 -8.79 -8.82
C HIS A 80 6.25 -10.03 -7.93
N THR A 81 6.44 -11.21 -8.52
CA THR A 81 6.39 -12.49 -7.80
C THR A 81 7.76 -13.15 -7.82
N ILE A 82 8.23 -13.61 -6.66
CA ILE A 82 9.36 -14.53 -6.55
C ILE A 82 8.83 -15.96 -6.53
N ARG A 83 9.39 -16.84 -7.35
CA ARG A 83 8.99 -18.24 -7.50
C ARG A 83 10.19 -19.14 -7.23
N LEU A 84 9.89 -20.33 -6.72
CA LEU A 84 10.84 -21.40 -6.58
C LEU A 84 11.55 -21.68 -7.92
N GLY A 85 12.86 -21.81 -7.90
CA GLY A 85 13.70 -22.06 -9.07
C GLY A 85 14.01 -20.83 -9.93
N MET A 86 13.55 -19.62 -9.54
CA MET A 86 13.95 -18.39 -10.24
C MET A 86 15.45 -18.13 -10.06
N ASP A 87 16.10 -17.72 -11.15
CA ASP A 87 17.47 -17.20 -11.13
C ASP A 87 17.44 -15.68 -11.01
N VAL A 88 17.86 -15.15 -9.86
CA VAL A 88 17.89 -13.73 -9.54
C VAL A 88 19.02 -13.44 -8.55
N GLU A 89 19.80 -12.40 -8.81
CA GLU A 89 20.89 -12.01 -7.92
C GLU A 89 20.34 -11.41 -6.60
N PRO A 90 20.71 -11.96 -5.43
CA PRO A 90 20.17 -11.52 -4.13
C PRO A 90 20.38 -10.03 -3.83
N PHE A 91 21.54 -9.47 -4.14
CA PHE A 91 21.84 -8.05 -3.85
C PHE A 91 21.08 -7.07 -4.75
N HIS A 92 20.86 -7.43 -6.02
CA HIS A 92 19.98 -6.69 -6.91
C HIS A 92 18.53 -6.72 -6.40
N LEU A 93 18.08 -7.86 -5.87
CA LEU A 93 16.74 -8.00 -5.32
C LEU A 93 16.53 -7.13 -4.07
N LEU A 94 17.50 -7.13 -3.14
CA LEU A 94 17.48 -6.25 -1.97
C LEU A 94 17.41 -4.77 -2.37
N SER A 95 18.23 -4.35 -3.33
CA SER A 95 18.25 -2.97 -3.83
C SER A 95 16.92 -2.59 -4.47
N ARG A 96 16.32 -3.49 -5.26
CA ARG A 96 14.98 -3.31 -5.84
C ARG A 96 13.92 -3.16 -4.76
N TRP A 97 13.98 -3.94 -3.69
CA TRP A 97 12.99 -3.89 -2.61
C TRP A 97 13.12 -2.63 -1.76
N GLN A 98 14.34 -2.19 -1.47
CA GLN A 98 14.55 -0.90 -0.81
C GLN A 98 14.01 0.27 -1.66
N ALA A 99 14.18 0.20 -2.99
CA ALA A 99 13.66 1.21 -3.91
C ALA A 99 12.12 1.29 -3.95
N ILE A 100 11.40 0.22 -3.57
CA ILE A 100 9.94 0.22 -3.44
C ILE A 100 9.47 0.33 -1.98
N GLY A 101 10.35 0.73 -1.07
CA GLY A 101 10.01 1.15 0.29
C GLY A 101 10.33 0.16 1.41
N TYR A 102 10.91 -1.01 1.13
CA TYR A 102 11.23 -1.97 2.19
C TYR A 102 12.42 -1.50 3.01
N ARG A 103 12.32 -1.64 4.33
CA ARG A 103 13.42 -1.32 5.25
C ARG A 103 14.27 -2.55 5.54
N LEU A 104 15.58 -2.40 5.44
CA LEU A 104 16.53 -3.44 5.83
C LEU A 104 16.67 -3.44 7.35
N GLU A 105 16.29 -4.54 7.97
CA GLU A 105 16.33 -4.77 9.40
C GLU A 105 17.20 -5.98 9.73
N ASN A 106 17.55 -6.13 11.01
CA ASN A 106 18.24 -7.32 11.48
C ASN A 106 17.34 -8.55 11.44
N MET A 107 16.05 -8.38 11.76
CA MET A 107 15.05 -9.44 11.83
C MET A 107 13.71 -8.92 11.28
N VAL A 108 12.98 -9.80 10.61
CA VAL A 108 11.71 -9.46 9.99
C VAL A 108 10.57 -9.82 10.95
N GLU A 109 9.94 -8.79 11.51
CA GLU A 109 8.83 -8.91 12.48
C GLU A 109 7.56 -8.22 11.99
N VAL A 110 7.68 -7.11 11.25
CA VAL A 110 6.54 -6.31 10.77
C VAL A 110 6.54 -6.19 9.24
N PRO A 111 5.38 -6.00 8.60
CA PRO A 111 5.29 -5.75 7.16
C PRO A 111 6.18 -4.60 6.68
N GLY A 112 6.63 -4.67 5.44
CA GLY A 112 7.53 -3.69 4.83
C GLY A 112 8.98 -3.76 5.30
N THR A 113 9.37 -4.86 5.95
CA THR A 113 10.76 -5.12 6.35
C THR A 113 11.36 -6.29 5.59
N ILE A 114 12.69 -6.23 5.41
CA ILE A 114 13.52 -7.28 4.85
C ILE A 114 14.74 -7.51 5.73
N SER A 115 15.29 -8.71 5.73
CA SER A 115 16.61 -8.98 6.32
C SER A 115 17.43 -9.88 5.41
N HIS A 116 18.74 -9.81 5.50
CA HIS A 116 19.64 -10.59 4.68
C HIS A 116 20.77 -11.18 5.51
N ARG A 117 20.96 -12.51 5.42
CA ARG A 117 21.98 -13.25 6.16
C ARG A 117 22.52 -14.40 5.30
N GLY A 118 23.71 -14.22 4.74
CA GLY A 118 24.35 -15.24 3.90
C GLY A 118 23.52 -15.52 2.64
N GLY A 119 23.11 -16.77 2.44
CA GLY A 119 22.23 -17.17 1.33
C GLY A 119 20.73 -17.02 1.62
N ILE A 120 20.35 -16.31 2.67
CA ILE A 120 18.95 -16.19 3.11
C ILE A 120 18.50 -14.75 3.06
N ILE A 121 17.34 -14.50 2.45
CA ILE A 121 16.62 -13.24 2.55
C ILE A 121 15.25 -13.49 3.16
N ASP A 122 14.94 -12.83 4.28
CA ASP A 122 13.58 -12.79 4.82
C ASP A 122 12.89 -11.51 4.35
N ILE A 123 11.59 -11.59 4.04
CA ILE A 123 10.78 -10.46 3.59
C ILE A 123 9.36 -10.58 4.16
N TYR A 124 8.79 -9.45 4.61
CA TYR A 124 7.38 -9.37 4.99
C TYR A 124 6.62 -8.41 4.07
N PRO A 125 6.05 -8.91 2.96
CA PRO A 125 5.32 -8.06 2.04
C PRO A 125 3.90 -7.76 2.57
N PRO A 126 3.36 -6.55 2.34
CA PRO A 126 1.99 -6.20 2.74
C PRO A 126 0.93 -7.01 1.96
N SER A 127 1.29 -7.57 0.81
CA SER A 127 0.46 -8.52 0.05
C SER A 127 0.35 -9.92 0.67
N SER A 128 0.96 -10.16 1.84
CA SER A 128 0.96 -11.46 2.52
C SER A 128 0.60 -11.32 4.00
N ASN A 129 -0.12 -12.33 4.52
CA ASN A 129 -0.44 -12.44 5.95
C ASN A 129 0.75 -12.90 6.80
N LEU A 130 1.80 -13.45 6.19
CA LEU A 130 2.99 -13.96 6.86
C LEU A 130 4.26 -13.59 6.10
N PRO A 131 5.39 -13.37 6.79
CA PRO A 131 6.67 -13.19 6.13
C PRO A 131 7.15 -14.48 5.47
N ALA A 132 7.99 -14.33 4.46
CA ALA A 132 8.60 -15.42 3.70
C ALA A 132 10.13 -15.39 3.86
N ARG A 133 10.70 -16.57 4.06
CA ARG A 133 12.12 -16.84 4.01
C ARG A 133 12.48 -17.41 2.65
N LEU A 134 13.38 -16.73 1.94
CA LEU A 134 13.95 -17.16 0.68
C LEU A 134 15.35 -17.72 0.93
N GLU A 135 15.56 -18.98 0.57
CA GLU A 135 16.89 -19.61 0.61
C GLU A 135 17.44 -19.68 -0.81
N PHE A 136 18.67 -19.20 -0.99
CA PHE A 136 19.36 -19.12 -2.28
C PHE A 136 20.56 -20.08 -2.33
N PHE A 137 20.77 -20.66 -3.51
CA PHE A 137 22.03 -21.29 -3.89
C PHE A 137 22.63 -20.56 -5.08
N GLY A 138 23.66 -19.74 -4.82
CA GLY A 138 24.12 -18.75 -5.79
C GLY A 138 23.00 -17.73 -6.06
N ASN A 139 22.51 -17.70 -7.30
CA ASN A 139 21.41 -16.84 -7.72
C ASN A 139 20.06 -17.57 -7.82
N THR A 140 20.03 -18.88 -7.55
CA THR A 140 18.80 -19.65 -7.70
C THR A 140 18.03 -19.71 -6.37
N VAL A 141 16.72 -19.41 -6.41
CA VAL A 141 15.81 -19.57 -5.26
C VAL A 141 15.51 -21.06 -5.06
N GLU A 142 16.14 -21.67 -4.05
CA GLU A 142 16.03 -23.09 -3.72
C GLU A 142 14.84 -23.40 -2.81
N SER A 143 14.44 -22.46 -1.95
CA SER A 143 13.27 -22.67 -1.10
C SER A 143 12.59 -21.35 -0.72
N ILE A 144 11.26 -21.40 -0.59
CA ILE A 144 10.44 -20.31 -0.07
C ILE A 144 9.59 -20.88 1.06
N ARG A 145 9.74 -20.35 2.27
CA ARG A 145 9.00 -20.80 3.45
C ARG A 145 8.34 -19.64 4.16
N LEU A 146 7.03 -19.71 4.37
CA LEU A 146 6.36 -18.81 5.30
C LEU A 146 6.83 -19.13 6.72
N PHE A 147 6.98 -18.11 7.56
CA PHE A 147 7.40 -18.27 8.95
C PHE A 147 6.60 -17.37 9.89
N ASP A 148 6.60 -17.72 11.17
CA ASP A 148 5.95 -16.91 12.22
C ASP A 148 6.86 -15.74 12.62
N PRO A 149 6.42 -14.47 12.50
CA PRO A 149 7.27 -13.30 12.71
C PRO A 149 7.73 -13.13 14.16
N THR A 150 7.03 -13.71 15.15
CA THR A 150 7.41 -13.57 16.56
C THR A 150 8.44 -14.63 16.97
N SER A 151 8.19 -15.89 16.62
CA SER A 151 9.04 -17.03 16.98
C SER A 151 10.15 -17.31 15.98
N GLN A 152 10.11 -16.70 14.79
CA GLN A 152 11.05 -16.88 13.68
C GLN A 152 11.15 -18.34 13.19
N ARG A 153 10.10 -19.14 13.44
CA ARG A 153 10.03 -20.55 13.06
C ARG A 153 9.30 -20.70 11.73
N SER A 154 9.89 -21.49 10.84
CA SER A 154 9.24 -21.86 9.58
C SER A 154 7.93 -22.60 9.83
N LEU A 155 6.92 -22.28 9.02
CA LEU A 155 5.58 -22.85 9.08
C LEU A 155 5.36 -23.82 7.92
N ARG A 156 5.23 -23.30 6.69
CA ARG A 156 5.00 -24.09 5.47
C ARG A 156 5.81 -23.58 4.30
N ALA A 157 6.16 -24.49 3.40
CA ALA A 157 6.76 -24.13 2.12
C ALA A 157 5.69 -23.62 1.15
N VAL A 158 6.07 -22.71 0.26
CA VAL A 158 5.24 -22.20 -0.84
C VAL A 158 6.05 -22.20 -2.14
N SER A 159 5.37 -22.25 -3.27
CA SER A 159 5.96 -22.18 -4.61
C SER A 159 6.33 -20.75 -5.02
N SER A 160 5.68 -19.75 -4.41
CA SER A 160 5.90 -18.34 -4.72
C SER A 160 5.52 -17.39 -3.58
N ILE A 161 5.95 -16.14 -3.70
CA ILE A 161 5.51 -15.01 -2.87
C ILE A 161 5.38 -13.76 -3.74
N ALA A 162 4.27 -13.02 -3.60
CA ALA A 162 4.07 -11.74 -4.28
C ALA A 162 4.60 -10.60 -3.42
N ILE A 163 5.32 -9.69 -4.06
CA ILE A 163 5.95 -8.52 -3.47
C ILE A 163 5.30 -7.27 -4.07
N ALA A 164 4.61 -6.51 -3.21
CA ALA A 164 4.06 -5.20 -3.54
C ALA A 164 4.89 -4.08 -2.89
N PRO A 165 4.85 -2.84 -3.42
CA PRO A 165 5.46 -1.69 -2.78
C PRO A 165 4.91 -1.36 -1.40
N THR A 166 5.73 -0.70 -0.60
CA THR A 166 5.40 -0.20 0.76
C THR A 166 5.65 1.31 0.88
N THR A 167 5.65 2.02 -0.26
CA THR A 167 5.80 3.48 -0.32
C THR A 167 5.03 4.07 -1.50
N GLU A 168 4.57 5.31 -1.35
CA GLU A 168 3.90 6.07 -2.42
C GLU A 168 4.90 6.79 -3.35
N LEU A 169 6.19 6.82 -2.98
CA LEU A 169 7.27 7.47 -3.73
C LEU A 169 7.86 6.52 -4.79
N LEU A 170 7.02 6.03 -5.69
CA LEU A 170 7.47 5.20 -6.80
C LEU A 170 8.10 6.07 -7.88
N THR A 171 9.37 5.82 -8.19
CA THR A 171 10.24 6.64 -9.04
C THR A 171 10.08 6.37 -10.55
N SER A 172 9.10 5.55 -10.96
CA SER A 172 9.08 4.94 -12.29
C SER A 172 8.47 5.77 -13.42
N SER A 173 7.75 6.87 -13.16
CA SER A 173 7.08 7.60 -14.25
C SER A 173 7.55 9.04 -14.39
N LEU A 174 7.96 9.38 -15.61
CA LEU A 174 8.16 10.76 -16.10
C LEU A 174 6.90 11.63 -15.93
N ASN A 175 5.74 10.99 -15.71
CA ASN A 175 4.51 11.64 -15.33
C ASN A 175 4.29 11.43 -13.84
N ASN A 176 4.38 12.51 -13.04
CA ASN A 176 4.05 12.54 -11.62
C ASN A 176 2.53 12.37 -11.36
N LYS A 177 1.87 11.48 -12.12
CA LYS A 177 0.44 11.21 -12.06
C LYS A 177 0.15 10.48 -10.76
N LYS A 178 -0.73 11.07 -9.95
CA LYS A 178 -1.28 10.44 -8.76
C LYS A 178 -2.71 10.01 -9.03
N ASP A 179 -3.08 8.85 -8.52
CA ASP A 179 -4.41 8.26 -8.64
C ASP A 179 -5.15 8.34 -7.30
N SER A 180 -6.47 8.17 -7.30
CA SER A 180 -7.25 8.03 -6.07
C SER A 180 -7.55 6.55 -5.79
N LEU A 181 -8.12 6.25 -4.62
CA LEU A 181 -8.58 4.89 -4.29
C LEU A 181 -9.51 4.32 -5.37
N LEU A 182 -10.28 5.17 -6.05
CA LEU A 182 -11.17 4.75 -7.13
C LEU A 182 -10.42 4.01 -8.24
N ASN A 183 -9.19 4.42 -8.57
CA ASN A 183 -8.41 3.78 -9.64
C ASN A 183 -7.99 2.35 -9.32
N TYR A 184 -8.01 1.96 -8.04
CA TYR A 184 -7.65 0.62 -7.58
C TYR A 184 -8.85 -0.35 -7.55
N LEU A 185 -10.10 0.14 -7.50
CA LEU A 185 -11.24 -0.78 -7.50
C LEU A 185 -11.46 -1.39 -8.89
N PRO A 186 -11.95 -2.63 -8.98
CA PRO A 186 -12.21 -3.29 -10.27
C PRO A 186 -13.31 -2.58 -11.07
N GLN A 187 -13.38 -2.92 -12.36
CA GLN A 187 -14.47 -2.47 -13.22
C GLN A 187 -15.82 -3.02 -12.72
N GLY A 188 -16.83 -2.16 -12.59
CA GLY A 188 -18.13 -2.54 -12.05
C GLY A 188 -18.22 -2.62 -10.52
N ALA A 189 -17.19 -2.17 -9.79
CA ALA A 189 -17.28 -2.00 -8.34
C ALA A 189 -18.40 -1.03 -7.97
N LEU A 190 -19.27 -1.42 -7.03
CA LEU A 190 -20.33 -0.56 -6.52
C LEU A 190 -19.75 0.44 -5.51
N LEU A 191 -19.91 1.73 -5.79
CA LEU A 191 -19.59 2.80 -4.86
C LEU A 191 -20.87 3.22 -4.12
N ILE A 192 -20.81 3.23 -2.78
CA ILE A 192 -21.89 3.69 -1.92
C ILE A 192 -21.37 4.91 -1.16
N LEU A 193 -22.07 6.03 -1.27
CA LEU A 193 -21.83 7.22 -0.46
C LEU A 193 -22.89 7.26 0.63
N ASP A 194 -22.48 7.00 1.87
CA ASP A 194 -23.36 7.15 3.03
C ASP A 194 -23.44 8.63 3.40
N GLU A 195 -24.62 9.23 3.26
CA GLU A 195 -24.85 10.67 3.45
C GLU A 195 -23.91 11.57 2.59
N PRO A 196 -24.07 11.59 1.25
CA PRO A 196 -23.12 12.25 0.34
C PRO A 196 -22.93 13.75 0.61
N LEU A 197 -23.95 14.45 1.12
CA LEU A 197 -23.83 15.86 1.51
C LEU A 197 -22.90 16.05 2.70
N ASN A 198 -22.92 15.13 3.67
CA ASN A 198 -22.05 15.18 4.84
C ASN A 198 -20.61 14.82 4.46
N ILE A 199 -20.43 13.85 3.55
CA ILE A 199 -19.10 13.54 2.99
C ILE A 199 -18.53 14.76 2.27
N LYS A 200 -19.33 15.40 1.41
CA LYS A 200 -18.90 16.61 0.69
C LYS A 200 -18.46 17.71 1.65
N GLN A 201 -19.29 18.02 2.66
CA GLN A 201 -18.96 19.04 3.65
C GLN A 201 -17.66 18.69 4.40
N ALA A 202 -17.50 17.42 4.81
CA ALA A 202 -16.28 16.98 5.48
C ALA A 202 -15.03 17.15 4.60
N VAL A 203 -15.12 16.84 3.30
CA VAL A 203 -14.02 17.04 2.34
C VAL A 203 -13.68 18.52 2.19
N GLU A 204 -14.68 19.40 2.09
CA GLU A 204 -14.50 20.85 1.96
C GLU A 204 -13.89 21.46 3.23
N ASP A 205 -14.32 21.03 4.43
CA ASP A 205 -13.78 21.47 5.71
C ASP A 205 -12.31 21.05 5.88
N LEU A 206 -11.98 19.80 5.50
CA LEU A 206 -10.61 19.29 5.51
C LEU A 206 -9.71 20.03 4.53
N GLU A 207 -10.21 20.34 3.33
CA GLU A 207 -9.50 21.15 2.35
C GLU A 207 -9.22 22.55 2.87
N ALA A 208 -10.22 23.23 3.47
CA ALA A 208 -10.04 24.56 4.04
C ALA A 208 -8.93 24.57 5.11
N LYS A 209 -8.97 23.60 6.03
CA LYS A 209 -7.97 23.47 7.10
C LYS A 209 -6.57 23.14 6.57
N ALA A 210 -6.48 22.29 5.55
CA ALA A 210 -5.23 21.98 4.88
C ALA A 210 -4.63 23.21 4.16
N ASN A 211 -5.47 24.05 3.55
CA ASN A 211 -5.02 25.28 2.90
C ASN A 211 -4.49 26.30 3.92
N GLU A 212 -5.15 26.49 5.06
CA GLU A 212 -4.66 27.34 6.14
C GLU A 212 -3.27 26.90 6.63
N LEU A 213 -3.08 25.59 6.88
CA LEU A 213 -1.78 25.04 7.28
C LEU A 213 -0.71 25.19 6.20
N ARG A 214 -1.10 25.06 4.93
CA ARG A 214 -0.19 25.25 3.79
C ARG A 214 0.30 26.69 3.72
N ASP A 215 -0.59 27.66 3.86
CA ASP A 215 -0.25 29.09 3.76
C ASP A 215 0.67 29.52 4.91
N ASP A 216 0.39 29.10 6.15
CA ASP A 216 1.27 29.34 7.31
C ASP A 216 2.68 28.76 7.08
N LYS A 217 2.79 27.56 6.49
CA LYS A 217 4.09 26.96 6.16
C LYS A 217 4.83 27.67 5.04
N LEU A 218 4.12 28.19 4.04
CA LEU A 218 4.72 28.97 2.96
C LEU A 218 5.26 30.30 3.49
N GLU A 219 4.50 30.99 4.34
CA GLU A 219 4.91 32.25 4.96
C GLU A 219 6.17 32.08 5.83
N ARG A 220 6.29 30.93 6.51
CA ARG A 220 7.47 30.57 7.31
C ARG A 220 8.65 30.03 6.49
N GLY A 221 8.49 29.85 5.17
CA GLY A 221 9.51 29.27 4.29
C GLY A 221 9.80 27.79 4.56
N GLU A 222 8.86 27.07 5.17
CA GLU A 222 9.00 25.64 5.51
C GLU A 222 8.55 24.71 4.38
N LEU A 223 7.86 25.25 3.37
CA LEU A 223 7.37 24.51 2.21
C LEU A 223 7.80 25.21 0.91
N PRO A 224 8.25 24.48 -0.12
CA PRO A 224 8.44 25.04 -1.45
C PRO A 224 7.13 25.56 -2.04
N HIS A 225 7.17 26.65 -2.80
CA HIS A 225 5.98 27.23 -3.44
C HIS A 225 5.30 26.29 -4.44
N ASP A 226 6.08 25.41 -5.08
CA ASP A 226 5.65 24.42 -6.08
C ASP A 226 5.30 23.06 -5.46
N PHE A 227 5.28 22.95 -4.12
CA PHE A 227 4.95 21.70 -3.46
C PHE A 227 3.53 21.23 -3.80
N SER A 228 3.45 20.03 -4.38
CA SER A 228 2.19 19.45 -4.85
C SER A 228 1.26 19.11 -3.69
N ARG A 229 -0.04 19.39 -3.87
CA ARG A 229 -1.07 18.99 -2.89
C ARG A 229 -1.13 17.46 -2.76
N PRO A 230 -1.06 16.88 -1.55
CA PRO A 230 -1.08 15.43 -1.33
C PRO A 230 -2.48 14.82 -1.31
N TYR A 231 -3.52 15.61 -1.60
CA TYR A 231 -4.92 15.18 -1.63
C TYR A 231 -5.65 15.72 -2.86
N PHE A 232 -6.81 15.14 -3.15
CA PHE A 232 -7.79 15.59 -4.12
C PHE A 232 -8.90 16.42 -3.45
N THR A 233 -9.39 17.43 -4.14
CA THR A 233 -10.55 18.23 -3.72
C THR A 233 -11.86 17.52 -4.06
N TRP A 234 -12.99 17.95 -3.49
CA TRP A 234 -14.30 17.42 -3.88
C TRP A 234 -14.54 17.58 -5.39
N SER A 235 -14.20 18.74 -5.95
CA SER A 235 -14.34 19.04 -7.38
C SER A 235 -13.47 18.15 -8.29
N GLU A 236 -12.39 17.56 -7.77
CA GLU A 236 -11.57 16.58 -8.48
C GLU A 236 -12.10 15.15 -8.31
N LEU A 237 -12.78 14.84 -7.20
CA LEU A 237 -13.28 13.51 -6.86
C LEU A 237 -14.69 13.24 -7.42
N GLU A 238 -15.59 14.21 -7.35
CA GLU A 238 -16.98 14.13 -7.85
C GLU A 238 -17.05 13.60 -9.30
N PRO A 239 -16.38 14.22 -10.29
CA PRO A 239 -16.41 13.69 -11.65
C PRO A 239 -15.76 12.30 -11.78
N ARG A 240 -14.80 11.94 -10.91
CA ARG A 240 -14.21 10.58 -10.94
C ARG A 240 -15.17 9.53 -10.41
N MET A 241 -16.04 9.89 -9.47
CA MET A 241 -17.08 9.01 -8.96
C MET A 241 -18.20 8.81 -9.99
N GLU A 242 -18.61 9.88 -10.68
CA GLU A 242 -19.68 9.85 -11.68
C GLU A 242 -19.30 9.10 -12.97
N ASN A 243 -18.04 9.19 -13.40
CA ASN A 243 -17.55 8.59 -14.64
C ASN A 243 -17.14 7.11 -14.51
N ARG A 244 -17.53 6.44 -13.42
CA ARG A 244 -17.12 5.07 -13.12
C ARG A 244 -18.06 4.02 -13.67
#